data_AF-A0A511M553-F1
#
_entry.id   AF-A0A511M553-F1
#
_cell.length_a   1.000
_cell.length_b   1.000
_cell.length_c   1.000
_cell.angle_alpha   90.00
_cell.angle_beta   90.00
_cell.angle_gamma   90.00
#
_symmetry.space_group_name_H-M   'P 1'
#
loop_
_entity.id
_entity.type
_entity.pdbx_description
1 polymer ?
#
loop_
_entity_poly.entity_id
_entity_poly.type
_entity_poly.pdbx_seq_one_letter_code
_entity_poly.pdbx_strand_id
1 'polypeptide(L)'
;MPTPRPGTPVRGSTTGRPIMAALDLFGRRWALRILWELRAGPLGARTLLTRCAGLSSSVLYQRLRELTSSGIITPSADGYELTQLGAALSHALRPLDEWATTWAQTQEQNDQNPAEA
;
A
#
# COMPACT_ATOMS: atom_id res chain seq x y z
N MET A 1 -10.93 11.60 -0.01
CA MET A 1 -9.59 12.24 0.09
C MET A 1 -8.98 12.26 -1.29
N PRO A 2 -8.29 13.34 -1.67
CA PRO A 2 -7.59 13.40 -2.96
C PRO A 2 -6.52 12.30 -3.03
N THR A 3 -6.24 11.79 -4.22
CA THR A 3 -5.10 10.91 -4.47
C THR A 3 -3.82 11.66 -4.11
N PRO A 4 -2.91 11.10 -3.30
CA PRO A 4 -1.71 11.82 -2.89
C PRO A 4 -0.76 11.92 -4.10
N ARG A 5 -0.12 13.07 -4.26
CA ARG A 5 0.74 13.36 -5.41
C ARG A 5 2.06 13.96 -4.95
N PRO A 6 3.21 13.50 -5.50
CA PRO A 6 4.48 14.17 -5.32
C PRO A 6 4.40 15.66 -5.69
N GLY A 7 5.18 16.51 -5.01
CA GLY A 7 5.18 17.96 -5.21
C GLY A 7 4.07 18.72 -4.49
N THR A 8 3.17 18.04 -3.78
CA THR A 8 2.08 18.66 -3.00
C THR A 8 2.05 18.16 -1.56
N PRO A 9 1.56 18.95 -0.58
CA PRO A 9 1.32 18.47 0.77
C PRO A 9 0.39 17.25 0.80
N VAL A 10 0.69 16.31 1.69
CA VAL A 10 -0.04 15.03 1.85
C VAL A 10 -0.29 14.76 3.33
N ARG A 11 -1.06 13.72 3.66
CA ARG A 11 -1.30 13.37 5.06
C ARG A 11 0.02 13.09 5.77
N GLY A 12 0.28 13.81 6.86
CA GLY A 12 1.50 13.66 7.66
C GLY A 12 2.74 14.34 7.08
N SER A 13 2.64 15.14 6.00
CA SER A 13 3.78 15.92 5.49
C SER A 13 3.39 17.14 4.68
N THR A 14 4.08 18.26 4.91
CA THR A 14 3.96 19.49 4.11
C THR A 14 5.03 19.63 3.02
N THR A 15 6.00 18.72 2.98
CA THR A 15 7.24 18.88 2.19
C THR A 15 7.11 18.62 0.69
N GLY A 16 6.04 17.95 0.25
CA GLY A 16 5.90 17.51 -1.15
C GLY A 16 6.85 16.40 -1.58
N ARG A 17 7.65 15.81 -0.68
CA ARG A 17 8.61 14.76 -1.01
C ARG A 17 7.89 13.53 -1.59
N PRO A 18 8.39 12.92 -2.69
CA PRO A 18 7.74 11.77 -3.33
C PRO A 18 7.49 10.58 -2.39
N ILE A 19 8.44 10.29 -1.49
CA ILE A 19 8.31 9.22 -0.51
C ILE A 19 7.14 9.46 0.45
N MET A 20 6.84 10.71 0.80
CA MET A 20 5.71 11.02 1.68
C MET A 20 4.38 10.80 0.96
N ALA A 21 4.30 11.11 -0.33
CA ALA A 21 3.11 10.80 -1.14
C ALA A 21 2.90 9.29 -1.28
N ALA A 22 3.99 8.53 -1.46
CA ALA A 22 3.93 7.07 -1.47
C ALA A 22 3.46 6.49 -0.13
N LEU A 23 4.01 6.97 1.00
CA LEU A 23 3.62 6.53 2.34
C LEU A 23 2.17 6.94 2.69
N ASP A 24 1.67 8.09 2.23
CA ASP A 24 0.24 8.43 2.31
C ASP A 24 -0.59 7.37 1.57
N LEU A 25 -0.27 7.12 0.29
CA LEU A 25 -1.02 6.18 -0.56
C LEU A 25 -1.07 4.78 0.05
N PHE A 26 0.08 4.24 0.46
CA PHE A 26 0.19 2.88 0.99
C PHE A 26 -0.34 2.77 2.41
N GLY A 27 -0.29 3.85 3.18
CA GLY A 27 -0.93 3.94 4.50
C GLY A 27 -2.46 3.98 4.46
N ARG A 28 -3.08 4.11 3.27
CA ARG A 28 -4.54 4.03 3.15
C ARG A 28 -5.01 2.62 3.39
N ARG A 29 -5.99 2.48 4.28
CA ARG A 29 -6.65 1.19 4.56
C ARG A 29 -7.04 0.50 3.24
N TRP A 30 -6.65 -0.77 3.12
CA TRP A 30 -6.83 -1.65 1.96
C TRP A 30 -5.90 -1.44 0.75
N ALA A 31 -5.12 -0.36 0.66
CA ALA A 31 -4.26 -0.12 -0.51
C ALA A 31 -3.24 -1.25 -0.72
N LEU A 32 -2.40 -1.52 0.29
CA LEU A 32 -1.42 -2.61 0.23
C LEU A 32 -2.06 -3.99 0.08
N ARG A 33 -3.22 -4.22 0.70
CA ARG A 33 -3.94 -5.49 0.59
C ARG A 33 -4.42 -5.75 -0.84
N ILE A 34 -4.93 -4.73 -1.54
CA ILE A 34 -5.32 -4.84 -2.96
C ILE A 34 -4.09 -5.12 -3.83
N LEU A 35 -2.99 -4.38 -3.62
CA LEU A 35 -1.74 -4.61 -4.36
C LEU A 35 -1.20 -6.02 -4.17
N TRP A 36 -1.27 -6.53 -2.94
CA TRP A 36 -0.89 -7.91 -2.64
C TRP A 36 -1.70 -8.91 -3.45
N GLU A 37 -3.02 -8.75 -3.56
CA GLU A 37 -3.84 -9.68 -4.34
C GLU A 37 -3.56 -9.63 -5.85
N LEU A 38 -3.23 -8.44 -6.38
CA LEU A 38 -2.89 -8.24 -7.78
C LEU A 38 -1.48 -8.75 -8.17
N ARG A 39 -0.64 -9.11 -7.19
CA ARG A 39 0.73 -9.59 -7.46
C ARG A 39 0.79 -10.88 -8.28
N ALA A 40 -0.29 -11.68 -8.23
CA ALA A 40 -0.38 -12.97 -8.93
C ALA A 40 -0.99 -12.85 -10.33
N GLY A 41 -1.41 -11.65 -10.75
CA GLY A 41 -2.05 -11.41 -12.03
C GLY A 41 -3.31 -10.54 -11.92
N PRO A 42 -3.99 -10.30 -13.05
CA PRO A 42 -5.17 -9.46 -13.09
C PRO A 42 -6.33 -10.04 -12.26
N LEU A 43 -7.06 -9.18 -11.56
CA LEU A 43 -8.28 -9.57 -10.82
C LEU A 43 -9.42 -8.58 -11.04
N GLY A 44 -10.61 -9.13 -11.24
CA GLY A 44 -11.86 -8.37 -11.24
C GLY A 44 -12.26 -7.89 -9.83
N ALA A 45 -13.07 -6.84 -9.77
CA ALA A 45 -13.54 -6.23 -8.52
C ALA A 45 -14.27 -7.24 -7.60
N ARG A 46 -15.06 -8.16 -8.17
CA ARG A 46 -15.75 -9.20 -7.39
C ARG A 46 -14.76 -10.12 -6.65
N THR A 47 -13.73 -10.58 -7.34
CA THR A 47 -12.69 -11.42 -6.73
C THR A 47 -11.93 -10.66 -5.65
N LEU A 48 -11.62 -9.38 -5.88
CA LEU A 48 -10.99 -8.53 -4.88
C LEU A 48 -11.85 -8.38 -3.62
N LEU A 49 -13.17 -8.21 -3.74
CA LEU A 49 -14.09 -8.17 -2.59
C LEU A 49 -14.07 -9.48 -1.80
N THR A 50 -14.09 -10.62 -2.49
CA THR A 50 -14.03 -11.94 -1.84
C THR A 50 -12.72 -12.15 -1.09
N ARG A 51 -11.59 -11.75 -1.67
CA ARG A 51 -10.26 -11.92 -1.06
C ARG A 51 -9.94 -10.85 0.01
N CYS A 52 -10.66 -9.74 -0.01
CA CYS A 52 -10.55 -8.66 0.97
C CYS A 52 -11.77 -8.66 1.89
N ALA A 53 -11.97 -9.73 2.66
CA ALA A 53 -13.13 -9.87 3.55
C ALA A 53 -13.25 -8.64 4.49
N GLY A 54 -14.38 -7.93 4.42
CA GLY A 54 -14.62 -6.69 5.17
C GLY A 54 -14.38 -5.40 4.38
N LEU A 55 -13.88 -5.47 3.14
CA LEU A 55 -13.82 -4.35 2.22
C LEU A 55 -15.19 -4.10 1.59
N SER A 56 -15.74 -2.89 1.76
CA SER A 56 -16.96 -2.49 1.05
C SER A 56 -16.66 -2.19 -0.42
N SER A 57 -17.65 -2.39 -1.29
CA SER A 57 -17.56 -2.03 -2.71
C SER A 57 -17.18 -0.56 -2.93
N SER A 58 -17.76 0.35 -2.13
CA SER A 58 -17.45 1.79 -2.22
C SER A 58 -15.98 2.09 -1.94
N VAL A 59 -15.41 1.46 -0.90
CA VAL A 59 -13.99 1.63 -0.56
C VAL A 59 -13.11 0.95 -1.61
N LEU A 60 -13.50 -0.21 -2.14
CA LEU A 60 -12.76 -0.87 -3.21
C LEU A 60 -12.63 0.05 -4.44
N TYR A 61 -13.74 0.54 -4.97
CA TYR A 61 -13.71 1.43 -6.14
C TYR A 61 -13.00 2.75 -5.87
N GLN A 62 -13.07 3.27 -4.64
CA GLN A 62 -12.24 4.41 -4.26
C GLN A 62 -10.74 4.07 -4.35
N ARG A 63 -10.31 2.94 -3.79
CA ARG A 63 -8.90 2.53 -3.80
C ARG A 63 -8.41 2.21 -5.21
N LEU A 64 -9.21 1.53 -6.02
CA LEU A 64 -8.88 1.26 -7.42
C LEU A 64 -8.65 2.58 -8.18
N ARG A 65 -9.52 3.57 -8.03
CA ARG A 65 -9.33 4.89 -8.65
C ARG A 65 -8.05 5.59 -8.17
N GLU A 66 -7.76 5.54 -6.88
CA GLU A 66 -6.55 6.16 -6.31
C GLU A 66 -5.28 5.48 -6.83
N LEU A 67 -5.25 4.15 -6.87
CA LEU A 67 -4.12 3.37 -7.39
C LEU A 67 -3.94 3.55 -8.90
N THR A 68 -5.03 3.60 -9.67
CA THR A 68 -4.99 3.86 -11.12
C THR A 68 -4.49 5.28 -11.40
N SER A 69 -5.02 6.29 -10.70
CA SER A 69 -4.58 7.68 -10.89
C SER A 69 -3.14 7.94 -10.40
N SER A 70 -2.58 7.03 -9.60
CA SER A 70 -1.16 7.03 -9.20
C SER A 70 -0.27 6.24 -10.15
N GLY A 71 -0.82 5.61 -11.20
CA GLY A 71 -0.06 4.80 -12.16
C GLY A 71 0.42 3.46 -11.62
N ILE A 72 -0.10 3.00 -10.48
CA ILE A 72 0.32 1.75 -9.82
C ILE A 72 -0.42 0.55 -10.40
N ILE A 73 -1.68 0.73 -10.79
CA ILE A 73 -2.49 -0.30 -11.45
C ILE A 73 -3.11 0.24 -12.73
N THR A 74 -3.48 -0.65 -13.64
CA THR A 74 -4.22 -0.31 -14.87
C THR A 74 -5.43 -1.24 -15.04
N PRO A 75 -6.53 -0.78 -15.66
CA PRO A 75 -7.59 -1.68 -16.11
C PRO A 75 -7.07 -2.64 -17.21
N SER A 76 -7.58 -3.87 -17.21
CA SER A 76 -7.33 -4.90 -18.22
C SER A 76 -8.62 -5.65 -18.55
N ALA A 77 -8.57 -6.57 -19.51
CA ALA A 77 -9.75 -7.38 -19.89
C ALA A 77 -10.30 -8.21 -18.71
N ASP A 78 -9.42 -8.67 -17.82
CA ASP A 78 -9.75 -9.51 -16.67
C ASP A 78 -9.93 -8.72 -15.35
N GLY A 79 -9.94 -7.37 -15.43
CA GLY A 79 -10.19 -6.49 -14.30
C GLY A 79 -9.11 -5.42 -14.13
N TYR A 80 -8.30 -5.56 -13.08
CA TYR A 80 -7.20 -4.64 -12.77
C TYR A 80 -5.91 -5.42 -12.62
N GLU A 81 -4.79 -4.84 -13.05
CA GLU A 81 -3.46 -5.43 -12.92
C GLU A 81 -2.41 -4.40 -12.49
N LEU A 82 -1.29 -4.88 -11.94
CA LEU A 82 -0.16 -4.02 -11.62
C LEU A 82 0.47 -3.49 -12.93
N THR A 83 0.79 -2.19 -12.94
CA THR A 83 1.68 -1.65 -13.97
C THR A 83 3.12 -2.12 -13.71
N GLN A 84 4.05 -1.82 -14.62
CA GLN A 84 5.48 -2.05 -14.38
C GLN A 84 5.96 -1.34 -13.10
N LEU A 85 5.48 -0.12 -12.85
CA LEU A 85 5.79 0.61 -11.62
C LEU A 85 5.20 -0.08 -10.38
N GLY A 86 3.95 -0.55 -10.47
CA GLY A 86 3.30 -1.29 -9.38
C GLY A 86 3.99 -2.61 -9.06
N ALA A 87 4.46 -3.34 -10.08
CA ALA A 87 5.23 -4.58 -9.90
C ALA A 87 6.60 -4.32 -9.26
N ALA A 88 7.27 -3.21 -9.63
CA ALA A 88 8.55 -2.81 -9.04
C ALA A 88 8.44 -2.47 -7.54
N LEU A 89 7.24 -2.15 -7.04
CA LEU A 89 7.01 -1.84 -5.63
C LEU A 89 7.38 -3.01 -4.71
N SER A 90 7.15 -4.26 -5.13
CA SER A 90 7.53 -5.44 -4.33
C SER A 90 9.03 -5.49 -4.05
N HIS A 91 9.86 -5.11 -5.02
CA HIS A 91 11.32 -5.01 -4.83
C HIS A 91 11.69 -3.83 -3.93
N ALA A 92 11.01 -2.70 -4.07
CA ALA A 92 11.26 -1.51 -3.26
C ALA A 92 10.83 -1.67 -1.79
N LEU A 93 9.81 -2.48 -1.51
CA LEU A 93 9.33 -2.75 -0.15
C LEU A 93 10.17 -3.78 0.60
N ARG A 94 10.94 -4.63 -0.09
CA ARG A 94 11.74 -5.67 0.58
C ARG A 94 12.73 -5.10 1.63
N PRO A 95 13.55 -4.07 1.35
CA PRO A 95 14.41 -3.49 2.38
C PRO A 95 13.63 -2.88 3.56
N LEU A 96 12.41 -2.38 3.30
CA LEU A 96 11.54 -1.86 4.34
C LEU A 96 10.98 -2.99 5.23
N ASP A 97 10.66 -4.15 4.64
CA ASP A 97 10.20 -5.35 5.34
C ASP A 97 11.31 -5.96 6.22
N GLU A 98 12.53 -6.02 5.70
CA GLU A 98 13.73 -6.43 6.45
C GLU A 98 13.98 -5.52 7.67
N TRP A 99 13.90 -4.19 7.46
CA TRP A 99 13.97 -3.23 8.55
C TRP A 99 12.82 -3.41 9.55
N ALA A 100 11.59 -3.60 9.09
CA ALA A 100 10.42 -3.75 9.94
C ALA A 100 10.51 -5.01 10.83
N THR A 101 11.04 -6.10 10.28
CA THR A 101 11.33 -7.34 11.02
C THR A 101 12.35 -7.10 12.13
N THR A 102 13.44 -6.39 11.82
CA THR A 102 14.48 -6.03 12.80
C THR A 102 13.91 -5.13 13.90
N TRP A 103 13.08 -4.15 13.52
CA TRP A 103 12.42 -3.25 14.45
C TRP A 103 11.48 -4.01 15.40
N ALA A 104 10.69 -4.95 14.89
CA ALA A 104 9.81 -5.79 15.70
C ALA A 104 10.58 -6.61 16.75
N GLN A 105 11.69 -7.26 16.34
CA GLN A 105 12.56 -8.01 17.25
C GLN A 105 13.15 -7.13 18.36
N THR A 106 13.52 -5.89 18.03
CA THR A 106 14.07 -4.93 19.01
C THR A 106 13.01 -4.53 20.04
N GLN A 107 11.75 -4.37 19.62
CA GLN A 107 10.65 -4.07 20.56
C GLN A 107 10.39 -5.24 21.51
N GLU A 108 10.34 -6.47 20.99
CA GLU A 108 10.16 -7.69 21.81
C GLU A 108 11.26 -7.85 22.86
N GLN A 109 12.51 -7.53 22.51
CA GLN A 109 13.64 -7.56 23.44
C GLN A 109 13.51 -6.48 24.54
N ASN A 110 13.07 -5.28 24.18
CA ASN A 110 12.83 -4.21 25.15
C ASN A 110 11.66 -4.54 26.10
N ASP A 111 10.62 -5.20 25.59
CA ASP A 111 9.48 -5.63 26.41
C ASP A 111 9.87 -6.78 27.38
N GLN A 112 10.81 -7.64 26.99
CA GLN A 112 11.32 -8.76 27.81
C GLN A 112 12.40 -8.35 28.81
N ASN A 113 13.08 -7.23 28.57
CA ASN A 113 14.07 -6.66 29.46
C ASN A 113 13.73 -5.18 29.71
N PRO A 114 12.61 -4.89 30.43
CA PRO A 114 12.26 -3.53 30.77
C PRO A 114 13.42 -2.98 31.59
N ALA A 115 14.12 -1.97 31.03
CA ALA A 115 15.29 -1.39 31.65
C ALA A 115 15.01 -1.09 33.14
N GLU A 116 15.90 -1.57 34.02
CA GLU A 116 15.97 -1.17 35.42
C GLU A 116 15.98 0.38 35.46
N ALA A 117 14.84 0.97 35.79
CA ALA A 117 14.66 2.41 35.97
C ALA A 117 15.03 2.83 37.39
#